data_AF-A0A2V8UG75-F1
#
_entry.id   AF-A0A2V8UG75-F1
#
_cell.length_a   1.000
_cell.length_b   1.000
_cell.length_c   1.000
_cell.angle_alpha   90.00
_cell.angle_beta   90.00
_cell.angle_gamma   90.00
#
_symmetry.space_group_name_H-M   'P 1'
#
loop_
_entity.id
_entity.type
_entity.pdbx_description
1 polymer ?
#
loop_
_entity_poly.entity_id
_entity_poly.type
_entity_poly.pdbx_seq_one_letter_code
_entity_poly.pdbx_strand_id
1 'polypeptide(L)'
;MRMFTENTDAIELVFLDMTMPGLTGLQALEQMRKIRPNLKALVASGYPLEIPGANFLAKPYSSLDLVRRIQQVLSSHDEPAGREKLA
;
A
#
# COMPACT_ATOMS: atom_id res chain seq x y z
N MET A 1 -10.31 6.20 -7.93
CA MET A 1 -11.36 5.18 -7.65
C MET A 1 -11.91 4.53 -8.91
N ARG A 2 -12.36 5.26 -9.94
CA ARG A 2 -12.91 4.68 -11.18
C ARG A 2 -12.04 3.57 -11.82
N MET A 3 -10.75 3.82 -12.03
CA MET A 3 -9.84 2.81 -12.57
C MET A 3 -9.75 1.55 -11.71
N PHE A 4 -9.77 1.70 -10.39
CA PHE A 4 -9.74 0.56 -9.47
C PHE A 4 -11.03 -0.26 -9.59
N THR A 5 -12.19 0.39 -9.53
CA THR A 5 -13.49 -0.31 -9.63
C THR A 5 -13.67 -1.03 -10.96
N GLU A 6 -13.22 -0.43 -12.06
CA GLU A 6 -13.30 -1.02 -13.41
C GLU A 6 -12.33 -2.19 -13.63
N ASN A 7 -11.27 -2.31 -12.81
CA ASN A 7 -10.21 -3.31 -12.98
C ASN A 7 -9.89 -4.06 -11.67
N THR A 8 -10.89 -4.22 -10.80
CA THR A 8 -10.71 -4.68 -9.41
C THR A 8 -9.94 -6.00 -9.31
N ASP A 9 -10.22 -6.95 -10.22
CA ASP A 9 -9.60 -8.27 -10.20
C ASP A 9 -8.18 -8.26 -10.77
N ALA A 10 -7.92 -7.40 -11.76
CA ALA A 10 -6.62 -7.28 -12.43
C ALA A 10 -5.59 -6.48 -11.62
N ILE A 11 -6.04 -5.62 -10.69
CA ILE A 11 -5.13 -4.84 -9.84
C ILE A 11 -4.73 -5.66 -8.62
N GLU A 12 -3.50 -6.16 -8.62
CA GLU A 12 -2.96 -6.96 -7.52
C GLU A 12 -2.41 -6.11 -6.37
N LEU A 13 -1.92 -4.90 -6.67
CA LEU A 13 -1.31 -3.99 -5.71
C LEU A 13 -1.67 -2.54 -6.01
N VAL A 14 -1.95 -1.78 -4.96
CA VAL A 14 -2.07 -0.31 -5.04
C VAL A 14 -0.90 0.35 -4.32
N PHE A 15 -0.32 1.35 -4.96
CA PHE A 15 0.69 2.24 -4.38
C PHE A 15 0.06 3.61 -4.10
N LEU A 16 0.09 4.07 -2.85
CA LEU A 16 -0.63 5.28 -2.41
C LEU A 16 0.25 6.21 -1.60
N ASP A 17 0.15 7.51 -1.87
CA ASP A 17 0.69 8.55 -1.00
C ASP A 17 -0.29 8.85 0.14
N MET A 18 0.20 8.88 1.38
CA MET A 18 -0.63 9.22 2.54
C MET A 18 -0.89 10.72 2.68
N THR A 19 0.02 11.55 2.15
CA THR A 19 -0.05 13.01 2.26
C THR A 19 -0.57 13.61 0.95
N MET A 20 -1.84 13.36 0.62
CA MET A 20 -2.52 13.95 -0.56
C MET A 20 -3.59 14.97 -0.13
N PRO A 21 -3.73 16.11 -0.83
CA PRO A 21 -4.85 17.01 -0.64
C PRO A 21 -6.17 16.38 -1.15
N GLY A 22 -7.27 16.58 -0.43
CA GLY A 22 -8.57 16.02 -0.78
C GLY A 22 -8.81 14.65 -0.11
N LEU A 23 -8.97 13.59 -0.91
CA LEU A 23 -9.11 12.23 -0.39
C LEU A 23 -7.75 11.74 0.10
N THR A 24 -7.63 11.49 1.40
CA THR A 24 -6.35 10.99 1.94
C THR A 24 -6.08 9.58 1.41
N GLY A 25 -4.81 9.21 1.30
CA GLY A 25 -4.45 7.86 0.88
C GLY A 25 -5.04 6.77 1.79
N LEU A 26 -5.24 7.06 3.08
CA LEU A 26 -5.93 6.18 4.02
C LEU A 26 -7.39 5.97 3.63
N GLN A 27 -8.15 7.05 3.38
CA GLN A 27 -9.55 6.95 2.96
C GLN A 27 -9.71 6.21 1.62
N ALA A 28 -8.79 6.44 0.67
CA ALA A 28 -8.77 5.71 -0.59
C ALA A 28 -8.55 4.21 -0.36
N LEU A 29 -7.58 3.84 0.47
CA LEU A 29 -7.28 2.45 0.79
C LEU A 29 -8.46 1.76 1.50
N GLU A 30 -9.10 2.43 2.47
CA GLU A 30 -10.29 1.91 3.14
C GLU A 30 -11.44 1.64 2.16
N GLN A 31 -11.68 2.56 1.22
CA GLN A 31 -12.70 2.38 0.18
C GLN A 31 -12.36 1.21 -0.76
N MET A 32 -11.09 1.08 -1.16
CA MET A 32 -10.65 -0.04 -2.01
C MET A 32 -10.77 -1.38 -1.29
N ARG A 33 -10.45 -1.45 0.01
CA ARG A 33 -10.56 -2.67 0.81
C ARG A 33 -11.99 -3.09 1.13
N LYS A 34 -12.94 -2.16 1.15
CA LYS A 34 -14.38 -2.50 1.19
C LYS A 34 -14.82 -3.28 -0.06
N ILE A 35 -14.12 -3.08 -1.19
CA ILE A 35 -14.39 -3.78 -2.45
C ILE A 35 -13.55 -5.07 -2.54
N ARG A 36 -12.25 -4.99 -2.24
CA ARG A 36 -11.32 -6.15 -2.25
C ARG A 36 -10.57 -6.22 -0.91
N PRO A 37 -11.06 -6.99 0.07
CA PRO A 37 -10.46 -7.06 1.40
C PRO A 37 -8.98 -7.49 1.41
N ASN A 38 -8.59 -8.37 0.49
CA ASN A 38 -7.23 -8.90 0.38
C ASN A 38 -6.34 -8.08 -0.57
N LEU A 39 -6.72 -6.85 -0.92
CA LEU A 39 -5.92 -5.99 -1.80
C LEU A 39 -4.57 -5.68 -1.13
N LYS A 40 -3.48 -6.03 -1.82
CA LYS A 40 -2.15 -5.65 -1.39
C LYS A 40 -1.99 -4.14 -1.55
N ALA A 41 -1.47 -3.50 -0.52
CA ALA A 41 -1.23 -2.06 -0.51
C ALA A 41 0.20 -1.76 -0.11
N LEU A 42 0.80 -0.81 -0.82
CA LEU A 42 2.05 -0.16 -0.45
C LEU A 42 1.75 1.33 -0.24
N VAL A 43 2.03 1.84 0.95
CA VAL A 43 1.77 3.23 1.33
C VAL A 43 3.07 3.98 1.53
N ALA A 44 3.14 5.22 1.03
CA ALA A 44 4.28 6.09 1.19
C ALA A 44 3.97 7.29 2.08
N SER A 45 4.82 7.56 3.07
CA SER A 45 4.70 8.72 3.97
C SER A 45 6.06 9.22 4.42
N GLY A 46 6.16 10.50 4.78
CA GLY A 46 7.35 11.09 5.41
C GLY A 46 7.45 10.83 6.92
N TYR A 47 6.43 10.22 7.51
CA TYR A 47 6.41 9.84 8.93
C TYR A 47 5.95 8.37 9.06
N PRO A 48 6.42 7.65 10.09
CA PRO A 48 5.97 6.28 10.35
C PRO A 48 4.46 6.22 10.49
N LEU A 49 3.84 5.27 9.76
CA LEU A 49 2.40 5.06 9.82
C LEU A 49 2.12 3.55 9.77
N GLU A 50 1.43 3.06 10.78
CA GLU A 50 0.96 1.68 10.82
C GLU A 50 -0.47 1.61 10.31
N ILE A 51 -0.67 0.95 9.17
CA ILE A 51 -1.98 0.63 8.63
C ILE A 51 -2.09 -0.89 8.58
N PRO A 52 -3.03 -1.51 9.32
CA PRO A 52 -3.20 -2.96 9.32
C PRO A 52 -3.29 -3.54 7.90
N GLY A 53 -2.47 -4.56 7.63
CA GLY A 53 -2.41 -5.25 6.34
C GLY A 53 -1.83 -4.45 5.17
N ALA A 54 -1.34 -3.22 5.38
CA ALA A 54 -0.64 -2.46 4.35
C ALA A 54 0.87 -2.47 4.60
N ASN A 55 1.64 -2.40 3.53
CA ASN A 55 3.09 -2.28 3.57
C ASN A 55 3.49 -0.82 3.53
N PHE A 56 4.55 -0.46 4.24
CA PHE A 56 5.06 0.91 4.31
C PHE A 56 6.31 1.12 3.45
N LEU A 57 6.46 2.35 2.92
CA LEU A 57 7.67 2.88 2.29
C LEU A 57 7.93 4.31 2.81
N ALA A 58 9.01 4.49 3.57
CA ALA A 58 9.39 5.78 4.10
C ALA A 58 9.84 6.74 2.99
N LYS A 59 9.40 7.99 3.04
CA LYS A 59 9.95 9.08 2.22
C LYS A 59 11.13 9.73 2.95
N PRO A 60 12.20 10.13 2.24
CA PRO A 60 12.42 9.95 0.81
C PRO A 60 12.83 8.50 0.47
N TYR A 61 12.42 8.03 -0.71
CA TYR A 61 12.80 6.72 -1.25
C TYR A 61 13.35 6.88 -2.67
N SER A 62 14.25 5.98 -3.07
CA SER A 62 14.72 5.88 -4.46
C SER A 62 13.78 5.01 -5.30
N SER A 63 13.92 5.07 -6.62
CA SER A 63 13.22 4.15 -7.53
C SER A 63 13.58 2.68 -7.25
N LEU A 64 14.81 2.41 -6.82
CA LEU A 64 15.26 1.07 -6.46
C LEU A 64 14.55 0.55 -5.20
N ASP A 65 14.36 1.41 -4.21
CA ASP A 65 13.63 1.07 -2.98
C ASP A 65 12.16 0.74 -3.31
N LEU A 66 11.53 1.55 -4.17
CA LEU A 66 10.17 1.30 -4.63
C LEU A 66 10.05 -0.04 -5.36
N VAL A 67 10.92 -0.34 -6.32
CA VAL A 67 10.89 -1.60 -7.07
C VAL A 67 11.10 -2.80 -6.14
N ARG A 68 12.10 -2.74 -5.25
CA ARG A 68 12.35 -3.81 -4.26
C ARG A 68 11.14 -4.04 -3.39
N ARG A 69 10.49 -2.96 -2.93
CA ARG A 69 9.34 -3.06 -2.05
C ARG A 69 8.12 -3.63 -2.78
N ILE A 70 7.86 -3.21 -4.02
CA ILE A 70 6.80 -3.79 -4.85
C ILE A 70 7.04 -5.28 -5.06
N GLN A 71 8.26 -5.69 -5.41
CA GLN A 71 8.61 -7.10 -5.59
C GLN A 71 8.37 -7.91 -4.33
N GLN A 72 8.83 -7.42 -3.17
CA GLN A 72 8.57 -8.08 -1.89
C GLN A 72 7.07 -8.28 -1.64
N VAL A 73 6.26 -7.23 -1.81
CA VAL A 73 4.82 -7.31 -1.53
C VAL A 73 4.12 -8.26 -2.51
N LEU A 74 4.50 -8.25 -3.79
CA LEU A 74 3.92 -9.16 -4.79
C LEU A 74 4.34 -10.61 -4.57
N SER A 75 5.60 -10.86 -4.20
CA SER A 75 6.13 -12.21 -3.95
C SER A 75 5.69 -12.82 -2.62
N SER A 76 5.25 -12.01 -1.64
CA SER A 76 4.66 -12.54 -0.41
C SER A 76 3.34 -13.23 -0.71
N HIS A 77 3.30 -14.55 -0.56
CA HIS A 77 2.07 -15.31 -0.45
C HIS A 77 1.49 -15.08 0.96
N ASP A 78 0.44 -14.26 1.04
CA ASP A 78 -0.44 -14.07 2.21
C ASP A 78 0.18 -14.07 3.62
N GLU A 79 1.04 -13.10 3.92
CA GLU A 79 1.31 -12.68 5.30
C GLU A 79 1.30 -11.14 5.37
N PRO A 80 0.35 -10.51 6.10
CA PRO A 80 0.39 -9.08 6.32
C PRO A 80 1.61 -8.72 7.16
N ALA A 81 2.57 -8.02 6.55
CA ALA A 81 3.81 -7.57 7.18
C ALA A 81 3.54 -6.50 8.25
N GLY A 82 2.96 -6.90 9.38
CA GLY A 82 2.96 -6.19 10.64
C GLY A 82 3.98 -6.83 11.56
N ARG A 83 5.26 -6.47 11.38
CA ARG A 83 6.37 -6.62 12.34
C ARG A 83 7.67 -6.22 11.63
N GLU A 84 7.93 -4.93 11.51
CA GLU A 84 9.31 -4.48 11.49
C GLU A 84 9.83 -4.68 12.91
N LYS A 85 10.64 -5.72 13.13
CA LYS A 85 11.35 -5.90 14.39
C LYS A 85 12.32 -4.72 14.52
N LEU A 86 12.04 -3.81 15.46
CA LEU A 86 13.07 -2.93 16.00
C LEU A 86 14.15 -3.83 16.63
N ALA A 87 15.32 -3.82 16.03
CA ALA A 87 16.58 -4.23 16.65
C ALA A 87 17.28 -2.97 17.19
#